data_AF-A0A0H2M5V3-F1
#
_entry.id   AF-A0A0H2M5V3-F1
#
_cell.length_a   1.000
_cell.length_b   1.000
_cell.length_c   1.000
_cell.angle_alpha   90.00
_cell.angle_beta   90.00
_cell.angle_gamma   90.00
#
_symmetry.space_group_name_H-M   'P 1'
#
loop_
_entity.id
_entity.type
_entity.pdbx_description
1 polymer ?
#
loop_
_entity_poly.entity_id
_entity_poly.type
_entity_poly.pdbx_seq_one_letter_code
_entity_poly.pdbx_strand_id
1 'polypeptide(L)'
;MKAGWRLGLHVALWVIASPLIQVLAGFVGSSAFSSLGRFAPMLTLFIEVSILLPWAAWIYWRHVPHAPGVGRRIVYAVAFVCVLWGAGYAALWATWFLATMLFGA
;
A
#
# COMPACT_ATOMS: atom_id res chain seq x y z
N MET A 1 -6.35 -24.10 0.35
CA MET A 1 -5.36 -23.27 -0.40
C MET A 1 -4.02 -23.33 0.31
N LYS A 2 -2.91 -23.49 -0.43
CA LYS A 2 -1.55 -23.48 0.15
C LYS A 2 -1.27 -22.11 0.80
N ALA A 3 -0.52 -22.08 1.91
CA ALA A 3 -0.25 -20.84 2.67
C ALA A 3 0.34 -19.72 1.81
N GLY A 4 1.25 -20.05 0.87
CA GLY A 4 1.82 -19.07 -0.06
C GLY A 4 0.81 -18.42 -1.01
N TRP A 5 -0.27 -19.13 -1.38
CA TRP A 5 -1.32 -18.57 -2.24
C TRP A 5 -2.20 -17.56 -1.49
N ARG A 6 -2.43 -17.78 -0.19
CA ARG A 6 -3.14 -16.80 0.67
C ARG A 6 -2.33 -15.53 0.85
N LEU A 7 -1.02 -15.65 1.08
CA LEU A 7 -0.12 -14.50 1.16
C LEU A 7 -0.12 -13.70 -0.15
N GLY A 8 0.03 -14.38 -1.29
CA GLY A 8 0.00 -13.74 -2.61
C GLY A 8 -1.29 -12.97 -2.87
N LEU A 9 -2.46 -13.55 -2.53
CA LEU A 9 -3.75 -12.88 -2.66
C LEU A 9 -3.88 -11.64 -1.78
N HIS A 10 -3.44 -11.70 -0.52
CA HIS A 10 -3.48 -10.55 0.37
C HIS A 10 -2.54 -9.42 -0.09
N VAL A 11 -1.35 -9.78 -0.58
CA VAL A 11 -0.42 -8.81 -1.18
C VAL A 11 -1.05 -8.19 -2.44
N ALA A 12 -1.61 -8.99 -3.33
CA ALA A 12 -2.29 -8.48 -4.53
C ALA A 12 -3.46 -7.56 -4.18
N LEU A 13 -4.29 -7.92 -3.19
CA LEU A 13 -5.39 -7.08 -2.73
C LEU A 13 -4.90 -5.75 -2.17
N TRP A 14 -3.83 -5.79 -1.36
CA TRP A 14 -3.20 -4.59 -0.82
C TRP A 14 -2.65 -3.68 -1.93
N VAL A 15 -2.00 -4.27 -2.93
CA VAL A 15 -1.44 -3.56 -4.08
C VAL A 15 -2.53 -2.91 -4.94
N ILE A 16 -3.65 -3.58 -5.17
CA ILE A 16 -4.80 -3.03 -5.91
C ILE A 16 -5.50 -1.94 -5.09
N ALA A 17 -5.60 -2.12 -3.77
CA ALA A 17 -6.24 -1.14 -2.90
C ALA A 17 -5.41 0.13 -2.71
N SER A 18 -4.08 0.07 -2.82
CA SER A 18 -3.19 1.23 -2.68
C SER A 18 -3.56 2.41 -3.57
N PRO A 19 -3.67 2.29 -4.91
CA PRO A 19 -4.08 3.40 -5.77
C PRO A 19 -5.51 3.88 -5.49
N LEU A 20 -6.43 2.98 -5.12
CA LEU A 20 -7.80 3.36 -4.76
C LEU A 20 -7.84 4.21 -3.49
N ILE A 21 -7.12 3.80 -2.45
CA ILE A 21 -6.99 4.53 -1.18
C ILE A 21 -6.33 5.89 -1.44
N GLN A 22 -5.32 5.96 -2.30
CA GLN A 22 -4.66 7.21 -2.64
C GLN A 22 -5.61 8.19 -3.34
N VAL A 23 -6.41 7.72 -4.32
CA VAL A 23 -7.42 8.58 -4.98
C VAL A 23 -8.47 9.05 -3.98
N LEU A 24 -8.98 8.17 -3.12
CA LEU A 24 -9.97 8.53 -2.10
C LEU A 24 -9.41 9.50 -1.07
N ALA A 25 -8.18 9.28 -0.59
CA ALA A 25 -7.52 10.17 0.36
C ALA A 25 -7.18 11.53 -0.27
N GLY A 26 -6.84 11.55 -1.57
CA GLY A 26 -6.66 12.78 -2.34
C GLY A 26 -7.97 13.54 -2.52
N PHE A 27 -9.07 12.83 -2.81
CA PHE A 27 -10.40 13.42 -2.89
C PHE A 27 -10.84 14.01 -1.56
N VAL A 28 -10.68 13.27 -0.45
CA VAL A 28 -11.02 13.77 0.90
C VAL A 28 -10.16 14.98 1.26
N GLY A 29 -8.84 14.92 1.02
CA GLY A 29 -7.93 16.03 1.30
C GLY A 29 -8.25 17.29 0.50
N SER A 30 -8.64 17.17 -0.76
CA SER A 30 -8.96 18.30 -1.63
C SER A 30 -10.40 18.83 -1.48
N SER A 31 -11.37 17.98 -1.14
CA SER A 31 -12.79 18.37 -1.05
C SER A 31 -13.24 18.74 0.37
N ALA A 32 -12.97 17.85 1.35
CA ALA A 32 -13.40 18.05 2.73
C ALA A 32 -12.46 18.99 3.50
N PHE A 33 -11.21 19.11 3.05
CA PHE A 33 -10.17 19.88 3.72
C PHE A 33 -9.49 20.91 2.81
N SER A 34 -10.19 21.41 1.80
CA SER A 34 -9.69 22.48 0.91
C SER A 34 -9.17 23.71 1.68
N SER A 35 -9.77 23.99 2.85
CA SER A 35 -9.38 25.06 3.77
C SER A 35 -8.01 24.86 4.43
N LEU A 36 -7.46 23.63 4.44
CA LEU A 36 -6.14 23.32 5.00
C LEU A 36 -5.00 23.76 4.07
N GLY A 37 -5.27 24.11 2.81
CA GLY A 37 -4.29 24.60 1.85
C GLY A 37 -3.06 23.69 1.76
N ARG A 38 -1.90 24.19 2.22
CA ARG A 38 -0.63 23.44 2.18
C ARG A 38 -0.60 22.17 3.05
N PHE A 39 -1.50 22.03 4.03
CA PHE A 39 -1.55 20.85 4.89
C PHE A 39 -2.36 19.69 4.28
N ALA A 40 -3.19 19.95 3.27
CA ALA A 40 -3.99 18.92 2.59
C ALA A 40 -3.16 17.71 2.09
N PRO A 41 -2.02 17.87 1.37
CA PRO A 41 -1.22 16.73 0.93
C PRO A 41 -0.61 15.94 2.10
N MET A 42 -0.27 16.61 3.20
CA MET A 42 0.26 15.94 4.39
C MET A 42 -0.83 15.09 5.06
N LEU A 43 -2.06 15.59 5.13
CA LEU A 43 -3.21 14.85 5.63
C LEU A 43 -3.54 13.63 4.75
N THR A 44 -3.53 13.79 3.42
CA THR A 44 -3.72 12.69 2.47
C THR A 44 -2.68 11.58 2.70
N LEU A 45 -1.40 11.94 2.82
CA LEU A 45 -0.33 10.99 3.10
C LEU A 45 -0.53 10.31 4.47
N PHE A 46 -0.96 11.07 5.48
CA PHE A 46 -1.24 10.52 6.80
C PHE A 46 -2.38 9.50 6.76
N ILE A 47 -3.48 9.80 6.06
CA ILE A 47 -4.61 8.87 5.89
C ILE A 47 -4.15 7.60 5.17
N GLU A 48 -3.42 7.73 4.08
CA GLU A 48 -2.91 6.60 3.30
C GLU A 48 -2.02 5.70 4.16
N VAL A 49 -1.07 6.28 4.88
CA VAL A 49 -0.18 5.57 5.81
C VAL A 49 -0.98 4.91 6.93
N SER A 50 -1.93 5.60 7.52
CA SER A 50 -2.75 5.10 8.63
C SER A 50 -3.55 3.84 8.27
N ILE A 51 -3.87 3.65 6.99
CA ILE A 51 -4.66 2.51 6.50
C ILE A 51 -3.72 1.40 6.00
N LEU A 52 -2.77 1.75 5.12
CA LEU A 52 -1.95 0.77 4.41
C LEU A 52 -0.90 0.11 5.32
N LEU A 53 -0.32 0.86 6.25
CA LEU A 53 0.77 0.37 7.11
C LEU A 53 0.28 -0.66 8.14
N PRO A 54 -0.84 -0.44 8.88
CA PRO A 54 -1.40 -1.46 9.75
C PRO A 54 -1.86 -2.70 8.98
N TRP A 55 -2.39 -2.52 7.77
CA TRP A 55 -2.79 -3.66 6.94
C TRP A 55 -1.58 -4.48 6.48
N ALA A 56 -0.49 -3.84 6.06
CA ALA A 56 0.76 -4.51 5.72
C ALA A 56 1.33 -5.28 6.93
N ALA A 57 1.31 -4.66 8.12
CA ALA A 57 1.72 -5.31 9.36
C ALA A 57 0.85 -6.53 9.70
N TRP A 58 -0.46 -6.44 9.48
CA TRP A 58 -1.39 -7.55 9.66
C TRP A 58 -1.12 -8.70 8.69
N ILE A 59 -0.84 -8.40 7.41
CA ILE A 59 -0.46 -9.41 6.41
C ILE A 59 0.83 -10.12 6.85
N TYR A 60 1.86 -9.35 7.21
CA TYR A 60 3.13 -9.89 7.70
C TYR A 60 2.92 -10.81 8.90
N TRP A 61 2.18 -10.36 9.91
CA TRP A 61 2.00 -11.12 11.14
C TRP A 61 1.19 -12.41 10.95
N ARG A 62 0.14 -12.39 10.10
CA ARG A 62 -0.75 -13.54 9.92
C ARG A 62 -0.27 -14.55 8.88
N HIS A 63 0.50 -14.12 7.89
CA HIS A 63 0.76 -14.93 6.69
C HIS A 63 2.25 -15.21 6.43
N VAL A 64 3.17 -14.48 7.06
CA VAL A 64 4.61 -14.80 6.97
C VAL A 64 4.96 -15.81 8.07
N PRO A 65 5.64 -16.93 7.73
CA PRO A 65 5.96 -17.97 8.71
C PRO A 65 6.76 -17.43 9.90
N HIS A 66 6.40 -17.86 11.11
CA HIS A 66 7.21 -17.63 12.30
C HIS A 66 8.51 -18.44 12.19
N ALA A 67 9.61 -17.76 11.82
CA ALA A 67 10.93 -18.36 11.81
C ALA A 67 11.50 -18.44 13.25
N PRO A 68 12.11 -19.58 13.66
CA PRO A 68 12.63 -19.75 15.01
C PRO A 68 13.88 -18.89 15.33
N GLY A 69 14.52 -18.31 14.31
CA GLY A 69 15.66 -17.40 14.49
C GLY A 69 15.32 -15.95 14.19
N VAL A 70 15.72 -15.03 15.09
CA VAL A 70 15.56 -13.58 14.94
C VAL A 70 16.13 -13.08 13.61
N GLY A 71 17.31 -13.57 13.20
CA GLY A 71 17.93 -13.21 11.93
C GLY A 71 17.08 -13.58 10.70
N ARG A 72 16.53 -14.80 10.66
CA ARG A 72 15.63 -15.23 9.56
C ARG A 72 14.35 -14.40 9.54
N ARG A 73 13.83 -14.01 10.70
CA ARG A 73 12.64 -13.16 10.81
C ARG A 73 12.90 -11.76 10.25
N ILE A 74 14.07 -11.18 10.51
CA ILE A 74 14.48 -9.89 9.91
C ILE A 74 14.58 -10.02 8.39
N VAL A 75 15.23 -11.08 7.88
CA VAL A 75 15.35 -11.30 6.42
C VAL A 75 13.97 -11.42 5.77
N TYR A 76 13.03 -12.17 6.36
CA TYR A 76 11.66 -12.25 5.82
C TYR A 76 10.91 -10.92 5.92
N ALA A 77 11.12 -10.14 6.97
CA ALA A 77 10.54 -8.79 7.09
C ALA A 77 11.05 -7.88 5.97
N VAL A 78 12.36 -7.83 5.76
CA VAL A 78 12.98 -7.01 4.71
C VAL A 78 12.51 -7.46 3.33
N ALA A 79 12.52 -8.77 3.05
CA ALA A 79 12.04 -9.30 1.78
C ALA A 79 10.56 -8.96 1.53
N PHE A 80 9.71 -9.11 2.56
CA PHE A 80 8.30 -8.76 2.48
C PHE A 80 8.11 -7.26 2.19
N VAL A 81 8.82 -6.39 2.91
CA VAL A 81 8.75 -4.94 2.71
C VAL A 81 9.22 -4.57 1.30
N CYS A 82 10.34 -5.13 0.82
CA CYS A 82 10.84 -4.88 -0.53
C CYS A 82 9.84 -5.30 -1.61
N VAL A 83 9.23 -6.48 -1.47
CA VAL A 83 8.21 -6.96 -2.42
C VAL A 83 6.98 -6.07 -2.39
N LEU A 84 6.49 -5.74 -1.19
CA LEU A 84 5.29 -4.92 -1.03
C LEU A 84 5.51 -3.51 -1.58
N TRP A 85 6.69 -2.92 -1.33
CA TRP A 85 7.03 -1.59 -1.79
C TRP A 85 7.22 -1.54 -3.30
N GLY A 86 7.93 -2.53 -3.88
CA GLY A 86 8.08 -2.65 -5.33
C GLY A 86 6.75 -2.85 -6.05
N ALA A 87 5.87 -3.71 -5.51
CA ALA A 87 4.55 -3.96 -6.09
C ALA A 87 3.62 -2.75 -5.96
N GLY A 88 3.61 -2.09 -4.80
CA GLY A 88 2.84 -0.86 -4.58
C GLY A 88 3.29 0.27 -5.53
N TYR A 89 4.61 0.49 -5.64
CA TYR A 89 5.16 1.47 -6.58
C TYR A 89 4.76 1.17 -8.02
N ALA A 90 4.86 -0.09 -8.46
CA ALA A 90 4.44 -0.50 -9.80
C ALA A 90 2.95 -0.26 -10.05
N ALA A 91 2.09 -0.51 -9.06
CA ALA A 91 0.65 -0.26 -9.18
C ALA A 91 0.30 1.23 -9.26
N LEU A 92 0.96 2.08 -8.47
CA LEU A 92 0.81 3.53 -8.57
C LEU A 92 1.26 4.03 -9.95
N TRP A 93 2.40 3.53 -10.44
CA TRP A 93 2.92 3.89 -11.76
C TRP A 93 1.97 3.45 -12.89
N ALA A 94 1.44 2.23 -12.80
CA ALA A 94 0.45 1.72 -13.75
C ALA A 94 -0.86 2.53 -13.71
N THR A 95 -1.30 2.94 -12.52
CA THR A 95 -2.51 3.78 -12.36
C THR A 95 -2.30 5.15 -12.98
N TRP A 96 -1.15 5.77 -12.72
CA TRP A 96 -0.79 7.06 -13.32
C TRP A 96 -0.76 6.95 -14.85
N PHE A 97 -0.07 5.95 -15.40
CA PHE A 97 0.01 5.70 -16.84
C PHE A 97 -1.37 5.49 -17.47
N LEU A 98 -2.23 4.70 -16.80
CA LEU A 98 -3.61 4.48 -17.24
C LEU A 98 -4.41 5.79 -17.23
N ALA A 99 -4.28 6.59 -16.18
CA ALA A 99 -4.94 7.89 -16.10
C ALA A 99 -4.48 8.83 -17.24
N THR A 100 -3.18 8.84 -17.56
CA THR A 100 -2.65 9.66 -18.68
C THR A 100 -3.22 9.21 -20.01
N MET A 101 -3.33 7.90 -20.24
CA MET A 101 -3.91 7.32 -21.46
C MET A 101 -5.41 7.61 -21.62
N LEU A 102 -6.16 7.61 -20.51
CA LEU A 102 -7.61 7.78 -20.53
C LEU A 102 -8.04 9.25 -20.60
N PHE A 103 -7.33 10.15 -19.90
CA PHE A 103 -7.77 11.53 -19.72
C PHE A 103 -6.89 12.57 -20.43
N GLY A 104 -5.75 12.17 -20.99
CA GLY A 104 -4.73 13.11 -21.47
C GLY A 104 -3.98 13.79 -20.32
N ALA A 105 -2.75 14.26 -20.61
CA ALA A 105 -1.92 15.00 -19.65
C ALA A 105 -2.30 16.47 -19.58
#